data_AF-A0A017HIH2-F1
#
_entry.id   AF-A0A017HIH2-F1
#
_cell.length_a   1.000
_cell.length_b   1.000
_cell.length_c   1.000
_cell.angle_alpha   90.00
_cell.angle_beta   90.00
_cell.angle_gamma   90.00
#
_symmetry.space_group_name_H-M   'P 1'
#
loop_
_entity.id
_entity.type
_entity.pdbx_description
1 polymer ?
#
loop_
_entity_poly.entity_id
_entity_poly.type
_entity_poly.pdbx_seq_one_letter_code
_entity_poly.pdbx_strand_id
1 'polypeptide(L)' 'MIELAFVVCLSAAPTSCEDKALQFSDITLMACNFGAQPQLAKWVDEHPGWQIRRWTCHPIEPGQDI' A
#
# COMPACT_ATOMS: atom_id res chain seq x y z
N MET A 1 10.81 0.24 10.80
CA MET A 1 10.31 0.80 9.52
C MET A 1 8.80 0.71 9.52
N ILE A 2 8.10 1.50 8.70
CA ILE A 2 6.64 1.40 8.55
C ILE A 2 6.34 0.95 7.11
N GLU A 3 5.40 0.03 6.96
CA GLU A 3 4.88 -0.40 5.67
C GLU A 3 3.46 0.12 5.48
N LEU A 4 3.16 0.59 4.28
CA LEU A 4 1.81 0.72 3.76
C LEU A 4 1.55 -0.45 2.83
N ALA A 5 0.89 -1.49 3.34
CA ALA A 5 0.47 -2.66 2.58
C ALA A 5 -0.93 -2.42 2.00
N PHE A 6 -1.14 -2.77 0.74
CA PHE A 6 -2.40 -2.56 0.04
C PHE A 6 -2.68 -3.61 -1.02
N VAL A 7 -3.96 -3.85 -1.28
CA VAL A 7 -4.41 -4.75 -2.34
C VAL A 7 -4.89 -3.92 -3.51
N VAL A 8 -4.43 -4.30 -4.69
CA VAL A 8 -4.88 -3.73 -5.96
C VAL A 8 -5.55 -4.81 -6.79
N CYS A 9 -6.58 -4.45 -7.56
CA CYS A 9 -7.16 -5.36 -8.54
C CYS A 9 -7.23 -4.70 -9.91
N LEU A 10 -7.15 -5.49 -10.97
CA LEU A 10 -7.32 -5.00 -12.34
C LEU A 10 -8.74 -4.48 -12.55
N SER A 11 -8.85 -3.30 -13.16
CA SER A 11 -10.13 -2.67 -13.49
C SER A 11 -10.90 -3.50 -14.51
N ALA A 12 -10.19 -4.09 -15.48
CA ALA A 12 -10.77 -4.94 -16.52
C ALA A 12 -11.08 -6.37 -16.02
N ALA A 13 -10.48 -6.80 -14.91
CA ALA A 13 -10.68 -8.12 -14.31
C ALA A 13 -10.68 -8.01 -12.78
N PRO A 14 -11.80 -7.59 -12.15
CA PRO A 14 -11.86 -7.27 -10.73
C PRO A 14 -11.53 -8.41 -9.76
N THR A 15 -11.48 -9.65 -10.25
CA THR A 15 -11.09 -10.86 -9.51
C THR A 15 -9.59 -11.12 -9.52
N SER A 16 -8.84 -10.43 -10.39
CA SER A 16 -7.38 -10.51 -10.45
C SER A 16 -6.80 -9.41 -9.56
N CYS A 17 -6.29 -9.80 -8.40
CA CYS A 17 -5.78 -8.90 -7.38
C CYS A 17 -4.35 -9.27 -6.96
N GLU A 18 -3.58 -8.26 -6.57
CA GLU A 18 -2.19 -8.38 -6.12
C GLU A 18 -1.99 -7.60 -4.81
N ASP A 19 -1.19 -8.17 -3.93
CA ASP A 19 -0.67 -7.46 -2.75
C ASP A 19 0.55 -6.61 -3.15
N LYS A 20 0.56 -5.37 -2.68
CA LYS A 20 1.63 -4.38 -2.89
C LYS A 20 1.96 -3.72 -1.57
N ALA A 21 3.17 -3.16 -1.48
CA ALA A 21 3.64 -2.46 -0.30
C ALA A 21 4.51 -1.27 -0.67
N LEU A 22 4.42 -0.20 0.13
CA LEU A 22 5.37 0.90 0.16
C LEU A 22 6.02 0.95 1.53
N GLN A 23 7.35 1.02 1.56
CA GLN A 23 8.12 1.06 2.79
C GLN A 23 8.63 2.47 3.05
N PHE A 24 8.52 2.90 4.31
CA PHE A 24 8.95 4.21 4.76
C PHE A 24 9.92 4.07 5.93
N SER A 25 11.05 4.77 5.84
CA SER A 25 11.94 5.01 6.97
C SER A 25 11.51 6.28 7.70
N ASP A 26 11.80 6.34 9.00
CA ASP A 26 11.76 7.59 9.79
C ASP A 26 10.38 8.26 9.92
N ILE A 27 9.28 7.53 9.69
CA ILE A 27 7.91 8.00 9.96
C ILE A 27 7.24 7.18 11.05
N THR A 28 6.25 7.77 11.71
CA THR A 28 5.40 7.08 12.68
C THR A 28 4.23 6.37 11.99
N LEU A 29 3.63 5.38 12.66
CA LEU A 29 2.42 4.72 12.18
C LEU A 29 1.26 5.71 11.95
N MET A 30 1.14 6.71 12.82
CA MET A 30 0.15 7.78 12.69
C MET A 30 0.39 8.61 11.43
N ALA A 31 1.64 9.00 11.16
CA ALA A 31 2.01 9.73 9.94
C ALA A 31 1.71 8.91 8.68
N CYS A 32 1.97 7.60 8.68
CA CYS A 32 1.59 6.71 7.58
C CYS A 32 0.08 6.72 7.34
N ASN A 33 -0.75 6.54 8.37
CA ASN A 33 -2.20 6.53 8.22
C ASN A 33 -2.76 7.85 7.66
N PHE A 34 -2.25 8.99 8.12
CA PHE A 34 -2.65 10.29 7.58
C PHE A 34 -2.15 10.51 6.15
N GLY A 35 -0.99 9.97 5.81
CA GLY A 35 -0.37 10.09 4.48
C GLY A 35 -0.76 9.00 3.48
N ALA A 36 -1.47 7.95 3.89
CA ALA A 36 -1.68 6.77 3.06
C ALA A 36 -2.50 7.08 1.79
N GLN A 37 -3.62 7.79 1.94
CA GLN A 37 -4.50 8.11 0.80
C GLN A 37 -3.80 8.84 -0.34
N PRO A 38 -3.07 9.96 -0.13
CA PRO A 38 -2.36 10.62 -1.23
C PRO A 38 -1.23 9.77 -1.83
N GLN A 39 -0.56 8.92 -1.04
CA GLN A 39 0.44 7.98 -1.57
C GLN A 39 -0.20 6.93 -2.50
N LEU A 40 -1.35 6.38 -2.10
CA LEU A 40 -2.10 5.41 -2.90
C LEU A 40 -2.68 6.04 -4.17
N ALA A 41 -3.17 7.27 -4.10
CA ALA A 41 -3.64 8.02 -5.27
C ALA A 41 -2.52 8.20 -6.30
N LYS A 42 -1.34 8.64 -5.84
CA LYS A 42 -0.15 8.75 -6.69
C LYS A 42 0.21 7.40 -7.32
N TRP A 43 0.17 6.32 -6.54
CA TRP A 43 0.46 4.99 -7.05
C TRP A 43 -0.51 4.58 -8.18
N VAL A 44 -1.81 4.86 -8.04
CA VAL A 44 -2.82 4.58 -9.08
C VAL A 44 -2.57 5.39 -10.36
N ASP A 45 -2.19 6.67 -10.22
CA ASP A 45 -1.84 7.51 -11.37
C ASP A 45 -0.65 6.94 -12.16
N GLU A 46 0.32 6.35 -11.46
CA GLU A 46 1.48 5.67 -12.06
C GLU A 46 1.15 4.27 -12.62
N HIS A 47 0.05 3.65 -12.16
CA HIS A 47 -0.36 2.28 -12.52
C HIS A 47 -1.80 2.27 -13.08
N PRO A 48 -2.01 2.84 -14.27
CA PRO A 48 -3.34 2.90 -14.86
C PRO A 48 -3.91 1.50 -15.08
N GLY A 49 -5.20 1.34 -14.82
CA GLY A 49 -5.89 0.07 -14.91
C GLY A 49 -5.90 -0.73 -13.61
N TRP A 50 -5.18 -0.32 -12.57
CA TRP A 50 -5.28 -0.90 -11.23
C TRP A 50 -6.19 -0.06 -10.32
N GLN A 51 -6.82 -0.71 -9.36
CA GLN A 51 -7.71 -0.07 -8.37
C GLN A 51 -7.37 -0.55 -6.96
N ILE A 52 -7.22 0.37 -6.02
CA ILE A 52 -7.01 0.05 -4.62
C ILE A 52 -8.30 -0.52 -4.01
N ARG A 53 -8.21 -1.67 -3.33
CA ARG A 53 -9.36 -2.30 -2.63
C ARG A 53 -9.32 -2.13 -1.12
N ARG A 54 -8.14 -2.30 -0.52
CA ARG A 54 -7.91 -2.14 0.91
C ARG A 54 -6.46 -1.77 1.14
N TRP A 55 -6.18 -1.11 2.24
CA TRP A 55 -4.84 -0.75 2.65
C TRP A 55 -4.74 -0.73 4.18
N THR A 56 -3.53 -0.87 4.69
CA THR A 56 -3.22 -0.76 6.11
C THR A 56 -1.78 -0.30 6.27
N CYS A 57 -1.52 0.53 7.28
CA CYS A 57 -0.15 0.77 7.73
C CYS A 57 0.17 -0.18 8.88
N HIS A 58 1.40 -0.69 8.94
CA HIS A 58 1.90 -1.45 10.09
C HIS A 58 3.42 -1.27 10.26
N PRO A 59 3.94 -1.47 11.47
CA PRO A 59 5.38 -1.62 11.67
C PRO A 59 5.91 -2.85 10.92
N ILE A 60 7.12 -2.73 10.38
CA ILE A 60 7.93 -3.87 9.94
C ILE A 60 8.95 -4.13 11.04
N GLU A 61 8.87 -5.30 11.67
CA GLU A 61 9.93 -5.79 12.55
C GLU A 61 11.05 -6.41 11.71
N PRO A 62 12.33 -6.12 11.99
CA PRO A 62 13.43 -6.76 11.30
C PRO A 62 13.45 -8.25 11.66
N GLY A 63 13.04 -9.12 10.73
CA GLY A 63 13.09 -10.57 10.88
C GLY A 63 11.79 -11.33 10.60
N GLN A 64 10.73 -10.67 10.14
CA GLN A 64 9.47 -11.33 9.78
C GLN A 64 9.30 -11.44 8.25
N ASP A 65 10.28 -12.04 7.58
CA ASP A 65 10.04 -12.71 6.30
C ASP A 65 9.49 -14.10 6.63
N ILE A 66 8.26 -14.38 6.20
CA ILE A 66 7.56 -15.67 6.35
C ILE A 66 8.28 -16.76 5.54
#